data_AF-A0A091GXF4-F1
#
_entry.id   AF-A0A091GXF4-F1
#
_cell.length_a   1.000
_cell.length_b   1.000
_cell.length_c   1.000
_cell.angle_alpha   90.00
_cell.angle_beta   90.00
_cell.angle_gamma   90.00
#
_symmetry.space_group_name_H-M   'P 1'
#
loop_
_entity.id
_entity.type
_entity.pdbx_description
1 polymer ?
#
loop_
_entity_poly.entity_id
_entity_poly.type
_entity_poly.pdbx_seq_one_letter_code
_entity_poly.pdbx_strand_id
1 'polypeptide(L)'
;EMWEKAIQLSKELADMYENKVFDYEGLGNLLKKRATFYENIMKAMRPQPEYFAVGYYGQGFPSFLRNKIFIYRGKEYERREDFNLKLLTQFPSAEKMTSTAPPGEEIKSSPKQYVQCFIVKPVMNLPPNYKDKPVPEQILNYYRANEVQQFTHSRPVRKGEKDPDNEFANMWIERTTYTTAYSFPGILKWFEVKQITTEEISPLENAIETMELTNEKISNIVQQHIWDRSLPVHPLSMLLNGIVDPAVMGGCTNYEKAFFTEKYLQEHPEDQDKIELLKHLIALQMPLLAEGIRIHGEKLTEQLKPLHDRLTACFRELKKKVEKQYGVITLPPSLTERKQSRSGSVVLPYIMSSTLRRLSVTSVASSVVSTSSTSSDSASSRPGSDGSILEPLLERRISTSSRAEELPMKDDGDNRISKLKRKEWSISKSQVIVEKE
;
A
#
# COMPACT_ATOMS: atom_id res chain seq x y z
N GLU A 1 -3.04 1.92 -17.72
CA GLU A 1 -4.21 1.00 -17.75
C GLU A 1 -5.17 1.36 -16.61
N MET A 2 -6.43 1.75 -16.90
CA MET A 2 -7.40 2.28 -15.91
C MET A 2 -8.64 1.38 -15.76
N TRP A 3 -8.42 0.14 -15.32
CA TRP A 3 -9.48 -0.87 -15.27
C TRP A 3 -10.57 -0.57 -14.24
N GLU A 4 -10.22 0.09 -13.12
CA GLU A 4 -11.16 0.53 -12.08
C GLU A 4 -12.23 1.46 -12.67
N LYS A 5 -11.81 2.45 -13.48
CA LYS A 5 -12.73 3.34 -14.20
C LYS A 5 -13.52 2.61 -15.29
N ALA A 6 -12.89 1.69 -16.01
CA ALA A 6 -13.58 0.89 -17.02
C ALA A 6 -14.70 0.01 -16.40
N ILE A 7 -14.47 -0.54 -15.21
CA ILE A 7 -15.48 -1.28 -14.44
C ILE A 7 -16.62 -0.36 -14.01
N GLN A 8 -16.32 0.86 -13.55
CA GLN A 8 -17.34 1.83 -13.16
C GLN A 8 -18.29 2.13 -14.34
N LEU A 9 -17.75 2.53 -15.49
CA LEU A 9 -18.55 2.82 -16.68
C LEU A 9 -19.29 1.57 -17.20
N SER A 10 -18.67 0.40 -17.09
CA SER A 10 -19.33 -0.87 -17.45
C SER A 10 -20.54 -1.18 -16.56
N LYS A 11 -20.57 -0.73 -15.29
CA LYS A 11 -21.76 -0.89 -14.43
C LYS A 11 -22.90 0.02 -14.87
N GLU A 12 -22.60 1.27 -15.22
CA GLU A 12 -23.59 2.22 -15.74
C GLU A 12 -24.19 1.75 -17.08
N LEU A 13 -23.34 1.24 -17.98
CA LEU A 13 -23.81 0.69 -19.26
C LEU A 13 -24.62 -0.60 -19.08
N ALA A 14 -24.25 -1.46 -18.12
CA ALA A 14 -25.01 -2.67 -17.83
C ALA A 14 -26.45 -2.34 -17.37
N ASP A 15 -26.62 -1.34 -16.51
CA ASP A 15 -27.93 -0.86 -16.08
C ASP A 15 -28.79 -0.39 -17.26
N MET A 16 -28.19 0.34 -18.21
CA MET A 16 -28.88 0.75 -19.44
C MET A 16 -29.34 -0.46 -20.27
N TYR A 17 -28.44 -1.42 -20.51
CA TYR A 17 -28.75 -2.62 -21.30
C TYR A 17 -29.81 -3.51 -20.66
N GLU A 18 -29.79 -3.63 -19.32
CA GLU A 18 -30.74 -4.47 -18.59
C GLU A 18 -32.11 -3.79 -18.45
N ASN A 19 -32.14 -2.51 -18.06
CA ASN A 19 -33.36 -1.86 -17.58
C ASN A 19 -33.98 -0.86 -18.55
N LYS A 20 -33.26 -0.41 -19.60
CA LYS A 20 -33.75 0.62 -20.52
C LYS A 20 -33.93 0.14 -21.95
N VAL A 21 -32.94 -0.57 -22.48
CA VAL A 21 -32.96 -1.02 -23.90
C VAL A 21 -33.13 -2.52 -24.08
N PHE A 22 -33.02 -3.30 -22.99
CA PHE A 22 -33.20 -4.76 -22.97
C PHE A 22 -32.29 -5.52 -23.97
N ASP A 23 -31.09 -4.99 -24.21
CA ASP A 23 -30.06 -5.63 -25.05
C ASP A 23 -29.24 -6.63 -24.23
N TYR A 24 -29.78 -7.83 -24.07
CA TYR A 24 -29.14 -8.88 -23.27
C TYR A 24 -27.93 -9.52 -23.95
N GLU A 25 -27.82 -9.46 -25.28
CA GLU A 25 -26.62 -9.92 -26.00
C GLU A 25 -25.45 -8.96 -25.74
N GLY A 26 -25.69 -7.66 -25.88
CA GLY A 26 -24.75 -6.61 -25.51
C GLY A 26 -24.35 -6.68 -24.04
N LEU A 27 -25.32 -6.90 -23.14
CA LEU A 27 -25.06 -7.11 -21.72
C LEU A 27 -24.15 -8.31 -21.47
N GLY A 28 -24.44 -9.46 -22.08
CA GLY A 28 -23.63 -10.68 -21.94
C GLY A 28 -22.16 -10.44 -22.33
N ASN A 29 -21.92 -9.74 -23.44
CA ASN A 29 -20.57 -9.38 -23.89
C ASN A 29 -19.89 -8.37 -22.96
N LEU A 30 -20.63 -7.37 -22.48
CA LEU A 30 -20.13 -6.38 -21.52
C LEU A 30 -19.70 -7.02 -20.20
N LEU A 31 -20.48 -7.99 -19.69
CA LEU A 31 -20.17 -8.72 -18.45
C LEU A 31 -18.89 -9.55 -18.60
N LYS A 32 -18.70 -10.23 -19.73
CA LYS A 32 -17.44 -10.95 -20.04
C LYS A 32 -16.24 -9.99 -20.04
N LYS A 33 -16.38 -8.82 -20.66
CA LYS A 33 -15.33 -7.79 -20.68
C LYS A 33 -15.07 -7.22 -19.28
N ARG A 34 -16.10 -7.05 -18.45
CA ARG A 34 -15.94 -6.63 -17.06
C ARG A 34 -15.19 -7.66 -16.23
N ALA A 35 -15.44 -8.96 -16.47
CA ALA A 35 -14.70 -10.02 -15.82
C ALA A 35 -13.19 -9.94 -16.12
N THR A 36 -12.80 -9.70 -17.38
CA THR A 36 -11.38 -9.55 -17.74
C THR A 36 -10.73 -8.34 -17.08
N PHE A 37 -11.45 -7.24 -16.85
CA PHE A 37 -10.93 -6.12 -16.07
C PHE A 37 -10.62 -6.48 -14.62
N TYR A 38 -11.49 -7.24 -13.95
CA TYR A 38 -11.21 -7.72 -12.59
C TYR A 38 -10.00 -8.66 -12.55
N GLU A 39 -9.88 -9.56 -13.53
CA GLU A 39 -8.71 -10.45 -13.63
C GLU A 39 -7.42 -9.67 -13.82
N ASN A 40 -7.44 -8.66 -14.70
CA ASN A 40 -6.28 -7.82 -14.97
C ASN A 40 -5.84 -7.03 -13.72
N ILE A 41 -6.78 -6.45 -12.95
CA ILE A 41 -6.45 -5.75 -11.68
C ILE A 41 -5.65 -6.66 -10.74
N MET A 42 -6.00 -7.94 -10.69
CA MET A 42 -5.41 -8.91 -9.77
C MET A 42 -4.11 -9.52 -10.27
N LYS A 43 -3.96 -9.73 -11.58
CA LYS A 43 -2.88 -10.56 -12.16
C LYS A 43 -1.90 -9.79 -13.03
N ALA A 44 -2.34 -8.72 -13.68
CA ALA A 44 -1.48 -7.99 -14.60
C ALA A 44 -0.56 -7.02 -13.85
N MET A 45 0.70 -6.96 -14.30
CA MET A 45 1.69 -6.03 -13.78
C MET A 45 1.38 -4.63 -14.27
N ARG A 46 1.25 -3.68 -13.33
CA ARG A 46 0.95 -2.27 -13.62
C ARG A 46 2.10 -1.39 -13.16
N PRO A 47 2.82 -0.73 -14.06
CA PRO A 47 3.88 0.21 -13.69
C PRO A 47 3.30 1.38 -12.88
N GLN A 48 3.94 1.70 -11.76
CA GLN A 48 3.56 2.86 -10.94
C GLN A 48 4.14 4.14 -11.57
N PRO A 49 3.32 5.17 -11.84
CA PRO A 49 3.82 6.43 -12.37
C PRO A 49 4.59 7.19 -11.28
N GLU A 50 5.67 7.85 -11.66
CA GLU A 50 6.31 8.87 -10.83
C GLU A 50 5.60 10.22 -11.01
N TYR A 51 5.66 11.06 -9.98
CA TYR A 51 5.13 12.42 -10.01
C TYR A 51 6.25 13.42 -9.78
N PHE A 52 6.23 14.50 -10.56
CA PHE A 52 7.25 15.55 -10.52
C PHE A 52 6.59 16.89 -10.19
N ALA A 53 7.08 17.58 -9.16
CA ALA A 53 6.75 18.98 -8.95
C ALA A 53 7.68 19.84 -9.80
N VAL A 54 7.10 20.75 -10.57
CA VAL A 54 7.82 21.71 -11.41
C VAL A 54 7.41 23.12 -11.03
N GLY A 55 8.35 23.89 -10.50
CA GLY A 55 8.20 25.31 -10.23
C GLY A 55 8.81 26.14 -11.37
N TYR A 56 8.04 27.09 -11.90
CA TYR A 56 8.50 28.05 -12.90
C TYR A 56 8.60 29.42 -12.25
N TYR A 57 9.81 29.93 -12.08
CA TYR A 57 10.07 31.18 -11.34
C TYR A 57 10.76 32.23 -12.18
N GLY A 58 10.50 33.50 -11.85
CA GLY A 58 11.02 34.66 -12.56
C GLY A 58 10.04 35.22 -13.59
N GLN A 59 10.17 36.51 -13.87
CA GLN A 59 9.27 37.28 -14.73
C GLN A 59 9.41 36.93 -16.21
N GLY A 60 10.47 36.21 -16.60
CA GLY A 60 10.68 35.74 -17.97
C GLY A 60 9.68 34.68 -18.43
N PHE A 61 8.91 34.06 -17.52
CA PHE A 61 7.85 33.13 -17.90
C PHE A 61 6.53 33.83 -18.26
N PRO A 62 5.71 33.22 -19.15
CA PRO A 62 4.32 33.64 -19.37
C PRO A 62 3.51 33.64 -18.06
N SER A 63 2.51 34.52 -17.97
CA SER A 63 1.72 34.73 -16.75
C SER A 63 1.07 33.47 -16.17
N PHE A 64 0.70 32.50 -17.02
CA PHE A 64 0.08 31.26 -16.56
C PHE A 64 1.08 30.28 -15.91
N LEU A 65 2.39 30.43 -16.14
CA LEU A 65 3.46 29.64 -15.50
C LEU A 65 4.17 30.40 -14.40
N ARG A 66 4.32 31.72 -14.58
CA ARG A 66 5.13 32.59 -13.74
C ARG A 66 4.81 32.43 -12.25
N ASN A 67 5.84 32.09 -11.48
CA ASN A 67 5.83 31.90 -10.04
C ASN A 67 4.78 30.89 -9.55
N LYS A 68 4.54 29.84 -10.35
CA LYS A 68 3.59 28.77 -10.04
C LYS A 68 4.27 27.40 -10.05
N ILE A 69 3.67 26.48 -9.30
CA ILE A 69 4.08 25.09 -9.23
C ILE A 69 3.01 24.23 -9.89
N PHE A 70 3.44 23.25 -10.67
CA PHE A 70 2.60 22.26 -11.30
C PHE A 70 3.09 20.87 -10.91
N ILE A 71 2.16 19.95 -10.64
CA ILE A 71 2.50 18.54 -10.51
C ILE A 71 2.31 17.88 -11.87
N TYR A 72 3.31 17.13 -12.31
CA TYR A 72 3.31 16.35 -13.54
C TYR A 72 3.23 14.87 -13.21
N ARG A 73 2.34 14.17 -13.89
CA ARG A 73 2.30 12.71 -13.89
C ARG A 73 3.24 12.19 -14.98
N GLY A 74 4.29 11.50 -14.55
CA GLY A 74 5.25 10.84 -15.44
C GLY A 74 4.61 9.79 -16.33
N LYS A 75 5.23 9.57 -17.49
CA LYS A 75 4.93 8.41 -18.33
C LYS A 75 5.42 7.13 -17.66
N GLU A 76 5.00 6.00 -18.20
CA GLU A 76 5.45 4.69 -17.72
C GLU A 76 6.98 4.61 -17.76
N TYR A 77 7.58 4.25 -16.62
CA TYR A 77 9.02 4.15 -16.41
C TYR A 77 9.83 5.43 -16.67
N GLU A 78 9.17 6.59 -16.78
CA GLU A 78 9.87 7.86 -16.96
C GLU A 78 10.52 8.28 -15.65
N ARG A 79 11.85 8.45 -15.69
CA ARG A 79 12.61 8.95 -14.55
C ARG A 79 12.68 10.47 -14.56
N ARG A 80 12.94 11.06 -13.39
CA ARG A 80 13.10 12.51 -13.24
C ARG A 80 14.17 13.08 -14.17
N GLU A 81 15.29 12.40 -14.38
CA GLU A 81 16.39 12.88 -15.23
C GLU A 81 15.93 13.05 -16.68
N ASP A 82 15.23 12.05 -17.22
CA ASP A 82 14.67 12.07 -18.58
C ASP A 82 13.59 13.15 -18.71
N PHE A 83 12.73 13.29 -17.69
CA PHE A 83 11.70 14.32 -17.63
C PHE A 83 12.32 15.72 -17.61
N ASN A 84 13.34 15.94 -16.80
CA ASN A 84 14.02 17.23 -16.65
C ASN A 84 14.71 17.65 -17.96
N LEU A 85 15.35 16.71 -18.66
CA LEU A 85 15.95 16.98 -19.97
C LEU A 85 14.89 17.45 -21.00
N LYS A 86 13.73 16.77 -21.04
CA LYS A 86 12.62 17.17 -21.93
C LYS A 86 12.06 18.54 -21.56
N LEU A 87 11.92 18.81 -20.27
CA LEU A 87 11.44 20.08 -19.75
C LEU A 87 12.38 21.24 -20.13
N LEU A 88 13.68 21.09 -19.93
CA LEU A 88 14.66 22.13 -20.30
C LEU A 88 14.78 22.31 -21.82
N THR A 89 14.52 21.25 -22.60
CA THR A 89 14.44 21.38 -24.07
C THR A 89 13.28 22.29 -24.50
N GLN A 90 12.17 22.31 -23.75
CA GLN A 90 11.03 23.19 -24.01
C GLN A 90 11.28 24.64 -23.58
N PHE A 91 12.19 24.85 -22.61
CA PHE A 91 12.57 26.17 -22.11
C PHE A 91 14.10 26.36 -22.16
N PRO A 92 14.71 26.56 -23.34
CA PRO A 92 16.16 26.61 -23.49
C PRO A 92 16.83 27.75 -22.71
N SER A 93 16.09 28.83 -22.41
CA SER A 93 16.57 29.98 -21.64
C SER A 93 16.42 29.82 -20.12
N ALA A 94 15.86 28.69 -19.66
CA ALA A 94 15.61 28.47 -18.25
C ALA A 94 16.84 27.87 -17.54
N GLU A 95 17.20 28.46 -16.41
CA GLU A 95 18.23 27.96 -15.51
C GLU A 95 17.65 26.91 -14.55
N LYS A 96 18.30 25.74 -14.49
CA LYS A 96 17.89 24.66 -13.58
C LYS A 96 18.31 24.97 -12.16
N MET A 97 17.33 25.00 -11.25
CA MET A 97 17.58 25.12 -9.81
C MET A 97 18.04 23.78 -9.22
N THR A 98 18.99 23.85 -8.28
CA THR A 98 19.53 22.69 -7.54
C THR A 98 18.78 22.43 -6.24
N SER A 99 18.38 23.49 -5.54
CA SER A 99 17.61 23.39 -4.30
C SER A 99 16.16 23.02 -4.57
N THR A 100 15.57 22.25 -3.64
CA THR A 100 14.13 21.95 -3.59
C THR A 100 13.38 22.84 -2.59
N ALA A 101 14.08 23.77 -1.93
CA ALA A 101 13.45 24.78 -1.08
C ALA A 101 12.65 25.78 -1.95
N PRO A 102 11.59 26.40 -1.41
CA PRO A 102 10.94 27.52 -2.08
C PRO A 102 11.95 28.63 -2.42
N PRO A 103 11.91 29.21 -3.63
CA PRO A 103 12.79 30.33 -3.98
C PRO A 103 12.45 31.59 -3.19
N GLY A 104 13.46 32.41 -2.93
CA GLY A 104 13.29 33.76 -2.41
C GLY A 104 12.70 34.72 -3.45
N GLU A 105 12.34 35.92 -2.99
CA GLU A 105 11.70 36.95 -3.82
C GLU A 105 12.63 37.49 -4.91
N GLU A 106 13.94 37.42 -4.71
CA GLU A 106 14.95 37.78 -5.71
C GLU A 106 14.86 36.91 -6.97
N ILE A 107 14.65 35.61 -6.82
CA ILE A 107 14.47 34.68 -7.96
C ILE A 107 13.11 34.91 -8.61
N LYS A 108 12.05 35.11 -7.81
CA LYS A 108 10.69 35.32 -8.34
C LYS A 108 10.50 36.65 -9.09
N SER A 109 11.25 37.69 -8.71
CA SER A 109 11.21 39.02 -9.34
C SER A 109 12.22 39.19 -10.47
N SER A 110 13.23 38.32 -10.56
CA SER A 110 14.24 38.34 -11.63
C SER A 110 13.61 38.27 -13.03
N PRO A 111 14.15 38.99 -14.03
CA PRO A 111 13.68 38.89 -15.42
C PRO A 111 14.04 37.57 -16.10
N LYS A 112 14.90 36.75 -15.48
CA LYS A 112 15.32 35.44 -16.00
C LYS A 112 14.25 34.36 -15.79
N GLN A 113 14.49 33.18 -16.35
CA GLN A 113 13.67 31.99 -16.18
C GLN A 113 14.41 30.99 -15.31
N TYR A 114 13.79 30.53 -14.22
CA TYR A 114 14.32 29.48 -13.35
C TYR A 114 13.34 28.33 -13.25
N VAL A 115 13.84 27.10 -13.41
CA VAL A 115 13.03 25.88 -13.32
C VAL A 115 13.52 25.03 -12.16
N GLN A 116 12.62 24.74 -11.24
CA GLN A 116 12.81 23.79 -10.16
C GLN A 116 12.06 22.50 -10.48
N CYS A 117 12.71 21.34 -10.34
CA CYS A 117 12.06 20.05 -10.64
C CYS A 117 12.54 18.95 -9.68
N PHE A 118 11.60 18.33 -8.97
CA PHE A 118 11.88 17.25 -8.01
C PHE A 118 10.72 16.23 -7.94
N ILE A 119 11.01 15.05 -7.39
CA ILE A 119 10.02 13.98 -7.22
C ILE A 119 9.11 14.33 -6.04
N VAL A 120 7.81 14.11 -6.19
CA VAL A 120 6.84 14.15 -5.09
C VAL A 120 6.16 12.80 -4.95
N LYS A 121 5.81 12.43 -3.71
CA LYS A 121 5.10 11.19 -3.42
C LYS A 121 3.60 11.45 -3.40
N PRO A 122 2.78 10.71 -4.17
CA PRO A 122 1.33 10.83 -4.07
C PRO A 122 0.84 10.42 -2.67
N VAL A 123 -0.14 11.15 -2.15
CA VAL A 123 -0.87 10.79 -0.93
C VAL A 123 -2.06 9.94 -1.34
N MET A 124 -2.05 8.68 -0.90
CA MET A 124 -3.11 7.72 -1.20
C MET A 124 -4.45 8.22 -0.64
N ASN A 125 -5.47 8.33 -1.49
CA ASN A 125 -6.82 8.65 -1.09
C ASN A 125 -7.73 7.43 -1.34
N LEU A 126 -8.08 6.72 -0.26
CA LEU A 126 -8.93 5.55 -0.37
C LEU A 126 -10.41 5.94 -0.43
N PRO A 127 -11.18 5.37 -1.37
CA PRO A 127 -12.63 5.44 -1.34
C PRO A 127 -13.21 5.08 0.04
N PRO A 128 -14.25 5.80 0.53
CA PRO A 128 -14.82 5.55 1.86
C PRO A 128 -15.29 4.10 2.08
N ASN A 129 -15.75 3.44 1.00
CA ASN A 129 -16.19 2.06 1.02
C ASN A 129 -15.06 1.03 1.24
N TYR A 130 -13.79 1.44 1.17
CA TYR A 130 -12.61 0.60 1.47
C TYR A 130 -12.04 0.85 2.87
N LYS A 131 -12.48 1.92 3.54
CA LYS A 131 -12.02 2.24 4.89
C LYS A 131 -12.30 1.07 5.83
N ASP A 132 -11.29 0.69 6.62
CA ASP A 132 -11.33 -0.39 7.60
C ASP A 132 -11.65 -1.79 7.04
N LYS A 133 -11.60 -1.97 5.70
CA LYS A 133 -11.79 -3.26 5.06
C LYS A 133 -10.45 -3.94 4.75
N PRO A 134 -10.40 -5.27 4.78
CA PRO A 134 -9.24 -6.04 4.37
C PRO A 134 -9.11 -6.01 2.84
N VAL A 135 -8.52 -4.94 2.30
CA VAL A 135 -8.36 -4.74 0.86
C VAL A 135 -7.02 -5.31 0.38
N PRO A 136 -7.01 -6.14 -0.69
CA PRO A 136 -5.78 -6.65 -1.29
C PRO A 136 -4.82 -5.57 -1.79
N GLU A 137 -3.53 -5.85 -1.68
CA GLU A 137 -2.47 -4.94 -2.13
C GLU A 137 -2.58 -4.57 -3.61
N GLN A 138 -2.96 -5.53 -4.45
CA GLN A 138 -3.14 -5.33 -5.89
C GLN A 138 -4.16 -4.23 -6.18
N ILE A 139 -5.22 -4.13 -5.37
CA ILE A 139 -6.23 -3.08 -5.50
C ILE A 139 -5.67 -1.75 -4.96
N LEU A 140 -5.04 -1.78 -3.79
CA LEU A 140 -4.49 -0.58 -3.14
C LEU A 140 -3.38 0.08 -3.98
N ASN A 141 -2.58 -0.70 -4.69
CA ASN A 141 -1.53 -0.24 -5.59
C ASN A 141 -2.05 0.77 -6.63
N TYR A 142 -3.29 0.63 -7.09
CA TYR A 142 -3.88 1.63 -7.96
C TYR A 142 -4.05 2.97 -7.22
N TYR A 143 -4.70 2.97 -6.06
CA TYR A 143 -5.01 4.19 -5.28
C TYR A 143 -3.77 4.85 -4.68
N ARG A 144 -2.66 4.13 -4.52
CA ARG A 144 -1.37 4.71 -4.08
C ARG A 144 -0.87 5.78 -5.05
N ALA A 145 -1.13 5.63 -6.35
CA ALA A 145 -0.62 6.54 -7.38
C ALA A 145 -1.68 7.06 -8.35
N ASN A 146 -2.95 6.71 -8.15
CA ASN A 146 -4.09 7.12 -8.97
C ASN A 146 -5.25 7.54 -8.07
N GLU A 147 -6.12 8.38 -8.62
CA GLU A 147 -7.17 9.08 -7.87
C GLU A 147 -6.61 9.95 -6.75
N VAL A 148 -5.43 10.51 -6.99
CA VAL A 148 -4.66 11.32 -6.05
C VAL A 148 -4.70 12.79 -6.44
N GLN A 149 -4.83 13.66 -5.44
CA GLN A 149 -4.83 15.12 -5.60
C GLN A 149 -3.78 15.81 -4.70
N GLN A 150 -3.31 15.09 -3.69
CA GLN A 150 -2.31 15.56 -2.74
C GLN A 150 -0.98 14.84 -2.95
N PHE A 151 0.10 15.57 -2.79
CA PHE A 151 1.46 15.09 -3.00
C PHE A 151 2.38 15.63 -1.93
N THR A 152 3.29 14.81 -1.41
CA THR A 152 4.24 15.21 -0.37
C THR A 152 5.67 15.21 -0.90
N HIS A 153 6.45 16.19 -0.43
CA HIS A 153 7.90 16.22 -0.57
C HIS A 153 8.52 16.39 0.81
N SER A 154 9.43 15.50 1.19
CA SER A 154 10.09 15.51 2.49
C SER A 154 11.55 15.89 2.30
N ARG A 155 12.03 16.91 3.03
CA ARG A 155 13.42 17.35 3.03
C ARG A 155 14.02 17.23 4.43
N PRO A 156 15.19 16.59 4.60
CA PRO A 156 15.86 16.57 5.89
C PRO A 156 16.45 17.95 6.20
N VAL A 157 16.16 18.46 7.39
CA VAL A 157 16.69 19.71 7.93
C VAL A 157 17.35 19.40 9.27
N ARG A 158 18.63 19.73 9.40
CA ARG A 158 19.33 19.58 10.67
C ARG A 158 19.14 20.85 11.50
N LYS A 159 18.67 20.69 12.74
CA LYS A 159 18.52 21.78 13.71
C LYS A 159 19.41 21.52 14.92
N GLY A 160 20.02 22.56 15.47
CA GLY A 160 20.92 22.44 16.63
C GLY A 160 22.34 21.96 16.28
N GLU A 161 23.12 21.67 17.32
CA GLU A 161 24.49 21.18 17.17
C GLU A 161 24.52 19.77 16.59
N LYS A 162 25.50 19.48 15.74
CA LYS A 162 25.63 18.15 15.14
C LYS A 162 26.17 17.19 16.20
N ASP A 163 25.35 16.25 16.63
CA ASP A 163 25.81 15.09 17.40
C ASP A 163 26.59 14.14 16.46
N PRO A 164 27.92 13.96 16.66
CA PRO A 164 28.71 13.05 15.84
C PRO A 164 28.33 11.57 16.02
N ASP A 165 27.77 11.22 17.19
CA ASP A 165 27.45 9.84 17.58
C ASP A 165 26.01 9.45 17.21
N ASN A 166 25.12 10.43 17.00
CA ASN A 166 23.73 10.17 16.62
C ASN A 166 23.16 11.17 15.60
N GLU A 167 23.31 10.84 14.32
CA GLU A 167 22.80 11.69 13.23
C GLU A 167 21.27 11.84 13.21
N PHE A 168 20.55 10.95 13.89
CA PHE A 168 19.09 10.93 13.91
C PHE A 168 18.49 11.85 14.96
N ALA A 169 19.20 12.13 16.05
CA ALA A 169 18.67 12.91 17.18
C ALA A 169 18.24 14.33 16.77
N ASN A 170 18.92 14.93 15.79
CA ASN A 170 18.72 16.32 15.36
C ASN A 170 18.21 16.44 13.91
N MET A 171 17.77 15.33 13.32
CA MET A 171 17.28 15.28 11.94
C MET A 171 15.77 15.51 11.89
N TRP A 172 15.38 16.76 11.69
CA TRP A 172 13.99 17.15 11.41
C TRP A 172 13.66 16.88 9.94
N ILE A 173 12.39 16.64 9.66
CA ILE A 173 11.91 16.55 8.29
C ILE A 173 10.95 17.71 8.04
N GLU A 174 11.26 18.55 7.07
CA GLU A 174 10.30 19.51 6.52
C GLU A 174 9.49 18.79 5.44
N ARG A 175 8.20 18.57 5.70
CA ARG A 175 7.28 17.95 4.76
C ARG A 175 6.38 19.01 4.17
N THR A 176 6.41 19.15 2.84
CA THR A 176 5.52 20.04 2.11
C THR A 176 4.47 19.22 1.36
N THR A 177 3.20 19.52 1.59
CA THR A 177 2.05 18.92 0.91
C THR A 177 1.52 19.89 -0.14
N TYR A 178 1.49 19.43 -1.39
CA TYR A 178 0.96 20.14 -2.55
C TYR A 178 -0.41 19.57 -2.90
N THR A 179 -1.43 20.42 -2.99
CA THR A 179 -2.77 20.04 -3.44
C THR A 179 -3.03 20.64 -4.82
N THR A 180 -3.30 19.80 -5.81
CA THR A 180 -3.58 20.23 -7.19
C THR A 180 -5.02 20.64 -7.40
N ALA A 181 -5.28 21.43 -8.45
CA ALA A 181 -6.63 21.84 -8.83
C ALA A 181 -7.56 20.66 -9.13
N TYR A 182 -7.02 19.57 -9.71
CA TYR A 182 -7.75 18.36 -10.07
C TYR A 182 -6.95 17.10 -9.71
N SER A 183 -7.64 15.98 -9.60
CA SER A 183 -7.03 14.67 -9.32
C SER A 183 -6.35 14.06 -10.56
N PHE A 184 -5.38 13.19 -10.33
CA PHE A 184 -4.73 12.38 -11.35
C PHE A 184 -5.24 10.94 -11.33
N PRO A 185 -5.36 10.26 -12.49
CA PRO A 185 -5.25 10.83 -13.83
C PRO A 185 -6.43 11.80 -14.11
N GLY A 186 -6.18 12.81 -14.92
CA GLY A 186 -7.21 13.74 -15.37
C GLY A 186 -7.10 14.04 -16.86
N ILE A 187 -7.74 15.12 -17.31
CA ILE A 187 -7.73 15.54 -18.73
C ILE A 187 -6.29 15.81 -19.20
N LEU A 188 -5.48 16.43 -18.35
CA LEU A 188 -4.08 16.73 -18.61
C LEU A 188 -3.16 15.86 -17.74
N LYS A 189 -1.89 15.79 -18.16
CA LYS A 189 -0.82 15.14 -17.38
C LYS A 189 -0.18 16.06 -16.36
N TRP A 190 -0.65 17.30 -16.25
CA TRP A 190 -0.18 18.24 -15.24
C TRP A 190 -1.30 19.13 -14.77
N PHE A 191 -1.25 19.50 -13.49
CA PHE A 191 -2.19 20.41 -12.87
C PHE A 191 -1.46 21.39 -11.96
N GLU A 192 -1.94 22.64 -11.95
CA GLU A 192 -1.45 23.70 -11.08
C GLU A 192 -1.73 23.32 -9.61
N VAL A 193 -0.74 23.56 -8.75
CA VAL A 193 -0.90 23.49 -7.31
C VAL A 193 -1.70 24.70 -6.84
N LYS A 194 -2.77 24.45 -6.09
CA LYS A 194 -3.65 25.49 -5.53
C LYS A 194 -3.42 25.76 -4.06
N GLN A 195 -2.92 24.76 -3.33
CA GLN A 195 -2.60 24.90 -1.93
C GLN A 195 -1.29 24.20 -1.62
N ILE A 196 -0.48 24.86 -0.79
CA ILE A 196 0.80 24.37 -0.28
C ILE A 196 0.73 24.49 1.23
N THR A 197 0.98 23.39 1.94
CA THR A 197 1.08 23.38 3.40
C THR A 197 2.41 22.75 3.78
N THR A 198 3.14 23.38 4.68
CA THR A 198 4.43 22.89 5.16
C THR A 198 4.33 22.60 6.65
N GLU A 199 4.77 21.42 7.05
CA GLU A 199 4.86 20.98 8.43
C GLU A 199 6.28 20.50 8.74
N GLU A 200 6.68 20.63 10.00
CA GLU A 200 7.94 20.10 10.50
C GLU A 200 7.65 18.87 11.33
N ILE A 201 8.34 17.78 11.01
CA ILE A 201 8.23 16.50 11.70
C ILE A 201 9.47 16.34 12.56
N SER A 202 9.24 16.07 13.83
CA SER A 202 10.33 15.92 14.79
C SER A 202 11.16 14.65 14.51
N PRO A 203 12.42 14.61 14.98
CA PRO A 203 13.25 13.41 14.93
C PRO A 203 12.54 12.15 15.49
N LEU A 204 11.80 12.30 16.60
CA LEU A 204 11.04 11.23 17.23
C LEU A 204 9.86 10.78 16.36
N GLU A 205 9.09 11.70 15.80
CA GLU A 205 7.97 11.38 14.90
C GLU A 205 8.45 10.68 13.64
N ASN A 206 9.58 11.12 13.06
CA ASN A 206 10.21 10.47 11.93
C ASN A 206 10.68 9.04 12.28
N ALA A 207 11.20 8.81 13.48
CA ALA A 207 11.55 7.47 13.96
C ALA A 207 10.31 6.55 14.08
N ILE A 208 9.19 7.09 14.57
CA ILE A 208 7.90 6.39 14.65
C ILE A 208 7.41 6.01 13.25
N GLU A 209 7.33 6.97 12.32
CA GLU A 209 6.93 6.70 10.93
C GLU A 209 7.81 5.63 10.28
N THR A 210 9.14 5.71 10.50
CA THR A 210 10.10 4.74 9.96
C THR A 210 9.85 3.33 10.52
N MET A 211 9.59 3.21 11.82
CA MET A 211 9.31 1.92 12.46
C MET A 211 7.95 1.35 12.02
N GLU A 212 6.92 2.18 11.91
CA GLU A 212 5.60 1.79 11.42
C GLU A 212 5.64 1.22 10.00
N LEU A 213 6.31 1.93 9.08
CA LEU A 213 6.47 1.51 7.69
C LEU A 213 7.30 0.23 7.57
N THR A 214 8.33 0.09 8.40
CA THR A 214 9.17 -1.11 8.41
C THR A 214 8.38 -2.33 8.89
N ASN A 215 7.60 -2.19 9.98
CA ASN A 215 6.76 -3.26 10.49
C ASN A 215 5.64 -3.64 9.52
N GLU A 216 4.99 -2.65 8.89
CA GLU A 216 4.02 -2.86 7.81
C GLU A 216 4.63 -3.68 6.66
N LYS A 217 5.84 -3.30 6.22
CA LYS A 217 6.54 -3.99 5.13
C LYS A 217 6.89 -5.44 5.48
N ILE A 218 7.43 -5.70 6.67
CA ILE A 218 7.73 -7.07 7.12
C ILE A 218 6.45 -7.91 7.14
N SER A 219 5.39 -7.39 7.77
CA SER A 219 4.12 -8.11 7.91
C SER A 219 3.55 -8.51 6.56
N ASN A 220 3.49 -7.57 5.60
CA ASN A 220 2.91 -7.86 4.29
C ASN A 220 3.76 -8.86 3.48
N ILE A 221 5.09 -8.79 3.53
CA ILE A 221 5.95 -9.78 2.87
C ILE A 221 5.80 -11.17 3.51
N VAL A 222 5.72 -11.23 4.83
CA VAL A 222 5.42 -12.47 5.56
C VAL A 222 4.09 -13.07 5.08
N GLN A 223 3.03 -12.27 5.04
CA GLN A 223 1.73 -12.72 4.56
C GLN A 223 1.76 -13.22 3.11
N GLN A 224 2.47 -12.51 2.22
CA GLN A 224 2.65 -12.92 0.83
C GLN A 224 3.28 -14.31 0.73
N HIS A 225 4.31 -14.60 1.53
CA HIS A 225 4.95 -15.92 1.54
C HIS A 225 4.11 -17.03 2.18
N ILE A 226 3.29 -16.71 3.19
CA ILE A 226 2.32 -17.66 3.75
C ILE A 226 1.29 -18.06 2.68
N TRP A 227 0.86 -17.08 1.88
CA TRP A 227 -0.13 -17.28 0.82
C TRP A 227 0.44 -18.00 -0.40
N ASP A 228 1.63 -17.59 -0.84
CA ASP A 228 2.35 -18.13 -1.98
C ASP A 228 3.78 -18.57 -1.60
N ARG A 229 3.91 -19.88 -1.39
CA ARG A 229 5.19 -20.52 -1.05
C ARG A 229 6.17 -20.54 -2.22
N SER A 230 5.73 -20.30 -3.45
CA SER A 230 6.62 -20.27 -4.63
C SER A 230 7.41 -18.98 -4.77
N LEU A 231 7.02 -17.92 -4.05
CA LEU A 231 7.69 -16.61 -4.11
C LEU A 231 9.19 -16.71 -3.77
N PRO A 232 10.08 -16.03 -4.53
CA PRO A 232 11.51 -15.99 -4.24
C PRO A 232 11.80 -15.43 -2.84
N VAL A 233 12.71 -16.07 -2.09
CA VAL A 233 13.03 -15.69 -0.70
C VAL A 233 13.93 -14.45 -0.60
N HIS A 234 14.67 -14.10 -1.67
CA HIS A 234 15.67 -13.02 -1.65
C HIS A 234 15.15 -11.66 -1.14
N PRO A 235 13.97 -11.15 -1.55
CA PRO A 235 13.43 -9.91 -0.99
C PRO A 235 13.20 -9.97 0.53
N LEU A 236 12.75 -11.12 1.04
CA LEU A 236 12.61 -11.37 2.48
C LEU A 236 13.98 -11.42 3.16
N SER A 237 14.96 -12.15 2.59
CA SER A 237 16.34 -12.23 3.13
C SER A 237 16.97 -10.85 3.30
N MET A 238 16.88 -10.00 2.27
CA MET A 238 17.44 -8.65 2.30
C MET A 238 16.75 -7.77 3.35
N LEU A 239 15.42 -7.85 3.47
CA LEU A 239 14.68 -7.10 4.47
C LEU A 239 15.01 -7.54 5.89
N LEU A 240 15.02 -8.85 6.17
CA LEU A 240 15.35 -9.38 7.50
C LEU A 240 16.77 -8.99 7.89
N ASN A 241 17.75 -9.12 6.98
CA ASN A 241 19.13 -8.79 7.26
C ASN A 241 19.32 -7.30 7.58
N GLY A 242 18.68 -6.41 6.81
CA GLY A 242 18.77 -4.97 7.04
C GLY A 242 18.20 -4.50 8.38
N ILE A 243 17.33 -5.30 9.01
CA ILE A 243 16.68 -4.98 10.29
C ILE A 243 17.38 -5.66 11.46
N VAL A 244 17.69 -6.95 11.32
CA VAL A 244 18.26 -7.78 12.38
C VAL A 244 19.75 -7.51 12.59
N ASP A 245 20.47 -7.16 11.51
CA ASP A 245 21.91 -6.87 11.54
C ASP A 245 22.21 -5.52 10.84
N PRO A 246 21.80 -4.39 11.44
CA PRO A 246 21.88 -3.07 10.83
C PRO A 246 23.29 -2.46 10.96
N ALA A 247 24.32 -3.15 10.48
CA ALA A 247 25.73 -2.79 10.67
C ALA A 247 26.13 -1.41 10.13
N VAL A 248 25.37 -0.84 9.19
CA VAL A 248 25.67 0.48 8.58
C VAL A 248 24.90 1.61 9.26
N MET A 249 23.61 1.42 9.53
CA MET A 249 22.72 2.50 9.98
C MET A 249 22.37 2.44 11.47
N GLY A 250 22.92 1.49 12.25
CA GLY A 250 22.76 1.37 13.71
C GLY A 250 21.38 0.89 14.22
N GLY A 251 20.37 0.86 13.35
CA GLY A 251 19.05 0.29 13.64
C GLY A 251 18.32 0.99 14.79
N CYS A 252 17.47 0.24 15.51
CA CYS A 252 16.66 0.81 16.60
C CYS A 252 17.51 1.36 17.76
N THR A 253 18.77 0.94 17.90
CA THR A 253 19.66 1.41 18.98
C THR A 253 19.96 2.91 18.89
N ASN A 254 19.90 3.50 17.69
CA ASN A 254 20.05 4.94 17.51
C ASN A 254 18.85 5.70 18.09
N TYR A 255 17.65 5.15 18.00
CA TYR A 255 16.46 5.73 18.62
C TYR A 255 16.53 5.65 20.14
N GLU A 256 17.03 4.54 20.69
CA GLU A 256 17.21 4.39 22.13
C GLU A 256 18.18 5.44 22.69
N LYS A 257 19.33 5.62 22.01
CA LYS A 257 20.33 6.62 22.40
C LYS A 257 19.86 8.06 22.24
N ALA A 258 18.96 8.33 21.30
CA ALA A 258 18.40 9.67 21.07
C ALA A 258 17.29 10.00 22.08
N PHE A 259 16.28 9.14 22.17
CA PHE A 259 14.97 9.52 22.73
C PHE A 259 14.67 8.83 24.06
N PHE A 260 15.37 7.75 24.42
CA PHE A 260 15.09 7.00 25.65
C PHE A 260 16.06 7.34 26.78
N THR A 261 16.73 8.49 26.70
CA THR A 261 17.61 8.98 27.77
C THR A 261 16.78 9.69 28.83
N GLU A 262 17.20 9.58 30.09
CA GLU A 262 16.57 10.29 31.21
C GLU A 262 16.55 11.81 30.96
N LYS A 263 17.61 12.33 30.33
CA LYS A 263 17.71 13.74 29.93
C LYS A 263 16.59 14.12 28.95
N TYR A 264 16.41 13.37 27.87
CA TYR A 264 15.37 13.66 26.87
C TYR A 264 13.96 13.61 27.49
N LEU A 265 13.69 12.62 28.34
CA LEU A 265 12.40 12.45 29.01
C LEU A 265 12.07 13.63 29.94
N GLN A 266 13.07 14.20 30.61
CA GLN A 266 12.90 15.39 31.46
C GLN A 266 12.74 16.68 30.65
N GLU A 267 13.45 16.80 29.52
CA GLU A 267 13.40 17.97 28.64
C GLU A 267 12.13 18.03 27.77
N HIS A 268 11.54 16.87 27.44
CA HIS A 268 10.38 16.73 26.55
C HIS A 268 9.24 15.88 27.15
N PRO A 269 8.61 16.31 28.26
CA PRO A 269 7.53 15.57 28.89
C PRO A 269 6.31 15.38 27.97
N GLU A 270 6.10 16.27 26.99
CA GLU A 270 5.03 16.19 25.98
C GLU A 270 5.17 15.00 25.03
N ASP A 271 6.37 14.45 24.87
CA ASP A 271 6.68 13.35 23.95
C ASP A 271 6.45 11.97 24.58
N GLN A 272 6.02 11.91 25.85
CA GLN A 272 5.88 10.65 26.59
C GLN A 272 5.04 9.59 25.85
N ASP A 273 3.88 9.97 25.31
CA ASP A 273 3.01 9.06 24.57
C ASP A 273 3.66 8.55 23.26
N LYS A 274 4.43 9.42 22.59
CA LYS A 274 5.16 9.08 21.37
C LYS A 274 6.31 8.12 21.67
N ILE A 275 7.00 8.32 22.79
CA ILE A 275 8.07 7.43 23.25
C ILE A 275 7.51 6.04 23.57
N GLU A 276 6.39 5.95 24.30
CA GLU A 276 5.74 4.67 24.58
C GLU A 276 5.26 3.99 23.29
N LEU A 277 4.72 4.75 22.33
CA LEU A 277 4.38 4.24 21.01
C LEU A 277 5.61 3.68 20.28
N LEU A 278 6.75 4.36 20.31
CA LEU A 278 7.98 3.89 19.66
C LEU A 278 8.50 2.60 20.32
N LYS A 279 8.50 2.51 21.65
CA LYS A 279 8.84 1.28 22.39
C LYS A 279 7.92 0.12 22.00
N HIS A 280 6.61 0.36 21.94
CA HIS A 280 5.63 -0.63 21.49
C HIS A 280 5.91 -1.11 20.07
N LEU A 281 6.24 -0.20 19.15
CA LEU A 281 6.57 -0.56 17.77
C LEU A 281 7.86 -1.38 17.65
N ILE A 282 8.87 -1.10 18.49
CA ILE A 282 10.10 -1.90 18.57
C ILE A 282 9.77 -3.32 19.07
N ALA A 283 8.95 -3.45 20.12
CA ALA A 283 8.52 -4.75 20.62
C ALA A 283 7.68 -5.52 19.58
N LEU A 284 6.81 -4.83 18.84
CA LEU A 284 5.94 -5.42 17.81
C LEU A 284 6.74 -5.98 16.64
N GLN A 285 7.91 -5.41 16.36
CA GLN A 285 8.79 -5.90 15.31
C GLN A 285 9.30 -7.33 15.58
N MET A 286 9.45 -7.74 16.85
CA MET A 286 10.02 -9.04 17.22
C MET A 286 9.20 -10.24 16.72
N PRO A 287 7.89 -10.35 16.99
CA PRO A 287 7.10 -11.45 16.46
C PRO A 287 6.97 -11.42 14.94
N LEU A 288 7.01 -10.24 14.30
CA LEU A 288 7.00 -10.12 12.84
C LEU A 288 8.30 -10.67 12.22
N LEU A 289 9.44 -10.33 12.81
CA LEU A 289 10.76 -10.86 12.42
C LEU A 289 10.85 -12.37 12.68
N ALA A 290 10.33 -12.85 13.81
CA ALA A 290 10.30 -14.27 14.13
C ALA A 290 9.61 -15.08 13.02
N GLU A 291 8.45 -14.61 12.57
CA GLU A 291 7.70 -15.26 11.50
C GLU A 291 8.41 -15.17 10.15
N GLY A 292 9.01 -14.02 9.82
CA GLY A 292 9.84 -13.88 8.63
C GLY A 292 11.05 -14.83 8.61
N ILE A 293 11.76 -14.96 9.74
CA ILE A 293 12.91 -15.87 9.87
C ILE A 293 12.45 -17.33 9.79
N ARG A 294 11.31 -17.67 10.39
CA ARG A 294 10.70 -19.01 10.28
C ARG A 294 10.44 -19.38 8.82
N ILE A 295 9.78 -18.51 8.07
CA ILE A 295 9.53 -18.69 6.63
C ILE A 295 10.83 -18.76 5.83
N HIS A 296 11.82 -17.93 6.16
CA HIS A 296 13.13 -17.98 5.52
C HIS A 296 13.82 -19.35 5.73
N GLY A 297 13.69 -19.92 6.93
CA GLY A 297 14.22 -21.26 7.26
C GLY A 297 13.50 -22.40 6.50
N GLU A 298 12.20 -22.27 6.23
CA GLU A 298 11.46 -23.24 5.41
C GLU A 298 11.94 -23.28 3.94
N LYS A 299 12.50 -22.18 3.43
CA LYS A 299 12.99 -22.03 2.05
C LYS A 299 14.51 -22.15 1.94
N LEU A 300 15.15 -22.73 2.93
CA LEU A 300 16.60 -22.76 3.03
C LEU A 300 17.23 -23.58 1.90
N THR A 301 18.28 -23.02 1.31
CA THR A 301 19.19 -23.72 0.40
C THR A 301 20.58 -23.78 1.04
N GLU A 302 21.44 -24.69 0.59
CA GLU A 302 22.83 -24.78 1.09
C GLU A 302 23.59 -23.44 0.97
N GLN A 303 23.33 -22.66 -0.08
CA GLN A 303 23.93 -21.34 -0.29
C GLN A 303 23.43 -20.28 0.71
N LEU A 304 22.17 -20.37 1.15
CA LEU A 304 21.57 -19.43 2.08
C LEU A 304 21.77 -19.81 3.54
N LYS A 305 22.26 -21.02 3.82
CA LYS A 305 22.48 -21.52 5.18
C LYS A 305 23.35 -20.61 6.05
N PRO A 306 24.55 -20.15 5.61
CA PRO A 306 25.37 -19.25 6.43
C PRO A 306 24.67 -17.93 6.77
N LEU A 307 23.89 -17.39 5.82
CA LEU A 307 23.11 -16.18 6.04
C LEU A 307 21.99 -16.42 7.05
N HIS A 308 21.23 -17.51 6.91
CA HIS A 308 20.15 -17.85 7.83
C HIS A 308 20.64 -18.08 9.26
N ASP A 309 21.78 -18.76 9.42
CA ASP A 309 22.38 -19.01 10.73
C ASP A 309 22.79 -17.69 11.41
N ARG A 310 23.39 -16.76 10.65
CA ARG A 310 23.70 -15.40 11.12
C ARG A 310 22.43 -14.64 11.52
N LEU A 311 21.41 -14.62 10.66
CA LEU A 311 20.12 -13.97 10.95
C LEU A 311 19.51 -14.51 12.24
N THR A 312 19.51 -15.83 12.42
CA THR A 312 18.94 -16.49 13.60
C THR A 312 19.71 -16.16 14.87
N ALA A 313 21.04 -16.12 14.80
CA ALA A 313 21.89 -15.74 15.93
C ALA A 313 21.67 -14.28 16.34
N CYS A 314 21.78 -13.34 15.39
CA CYS A 314 21.56 -11.90 15.64
C CYS A 314 20.13 -11.63 16.14
N PHE A 315 19.13 -12.30 15.57
CA PHE A 315 17.74 -12.16 16.01
C PHE A 315 17.54 -12.66 17.44
N ARG A 316 18.21 -13.75 17.84
CA ARG A 316 18.11 -14.27 19.22
C ARG A 316 18.62 -13.25 20.24
N GLU A 317 19.73 -12.58 19.93
CA GLU A 317 20.29 -11.53 20.78
C GLU A 317 19.38 -10.30 20.83
N LEU A 318 18.94 -9.82 19.65
CA LEU A 318 18.03 -8.68 19.52
C LEU A 318 16.71 -8.92 20.27
N LYS A 319 16.09 -10.08 20.05
CA LYS A 319 14.84 -10.49 20.70
C LYS A 319 15.00 -10.50 22.22
N LYS A 320 16.06 -11.13 22.75
CA LYS A 320 16.33 -11.17 24.19
C LYS A 320 16.48 -9.77 24.78
N LYS A 321 17.16 -8.87 24.08
CA LYS A 321 17.31 -7.46 24.51
C LYS A 321 15.96 -6.74 24.54
N VAL A 322 15.22 -6.81 23.43
CA VAL A 322 13.93 -6.11 23.25
C VAL A 322 12.88 -6.63 24.24
N GLU A 323 12.74 -7.94 24.40
CA GLU A 323 11.78 -8.53 25.35
C GLU A 323 12.08 -8.15 26.80
N LYS A 324 13.37 -8.03 27.16
CA LYS A 324 13.78 -7.57 28.49
C LYS A 324 13.44 -6.11 28.74
N GLN A 325 13.56 -5.24 27.73
CA GLN A 325 13.41 -3.79 27.87
C GLN A 325 11.97 -3.30 27.67
N TYR A 326 11.26 -3.88 26.70
CA TYR A 326 9.97 -3.40 26.21
C TYR A 326 8.85 -4.43 26.34
N GLY A 327 9.15 -5.61 26.90
CA GLY A 327 8.18 -6.68 27.09
C GLY A 327 7.93 -7.52 25.83
N VAL A 328 7.01 -8.48 25.95
CA VAL A 328 6.69 -9.43 24.88
C VAL A 328 5.37 -9.01 24.24
N ILE A 329 5.38 -8.92 22.91
CA ILE A 329 4.17 -8.75 22.10
C ILE A 329 3.88 -10.04 21.36
N THR A 330 2.59 -10.41 21.35
CA THR A 330 2.10 -11.57 20.60
C THR A 330 1.24 -11.11 19.43
N LEU A 331 1.35 -11.83 18.31
CA LEU A 331 0.50 -11.62 17.15
C LEU A 331 -0.68 -12.61 17.19
N PRO A 332 -1.88 -12.21 16.75
CA PRO A 332 -3.00 -13.12 16.68
C PRO A 332 -2.75 -14.25 15.66
N PRO A 333 -3.30 -15.45 15.88
CA PRO A 333 -3.10 -16.60 14.98
C PRO A 333 -3.51 -16.34 13.52
N SER A 334 -4.42 -15.38 13.29
CA SER A 334 -4.82 -14.97 11.94
C SER A 334 -3.69 -14.36 11.10
N LEU A 335 -2.62 -13.88 11.74
CA LEU A 335 -1.44 -13.33 11.06
C LEU A 335 -0.31 -14.35 10.92
N THR A 336 -0.40 -15.51 11.57
CA THR A 336 0.65 -16.53 11.54
C THR A 336 0.22 -17.79 10.77
N GLU A 337 -1.08 -17.99 10.57
CA GLU A 337 -1.62 -19.19 9.93
C GLU A 337 -2.42 -18.89 8.66
N ARG A 338 -2.26 -19.76 7.65
CA ARG A 338 -3.07 -19.73 6.43
C ARG A 338 -4.50 -20.19 6.75
N LYS A 339 -5.43 -19.26 6.98
CA LYS A 339 -6.86 -19.59 7.02
C LYS A 339 -7.47 -19.52 5.62
N GLN A 340 -7.95 -20.65 5.11
CA GLN A 340 -8.81 -20.63 3.92
C GLN A 340 -10.11 -19.93 4.29
N SER A 341 -10.47 -18.89 3.53
CA SER A 341 -11.73 -18.18 3.71
C SER A 341 -12.90 -19.15 3.52
N ARG A 342 -13.88 -19.13 4.44
CA ARG A 342 -15.15 -19.87 4.30
C ARG A 342 -15.92 -19.48 3.03
N SER A 343 -15.64 -18.29 2.48
CA SER A 343 -16.23 -17.76 1.25
C SER A 343 -15.47 -18.18 -0.01
N GLY A 344 -14.43 -19.00 0.10
CA GLY A 344 -13.57 -19.36 -1.03
C GLY A 344 -12.74 -18.20 -1.61
N SER A 345 -12.75 -17.02 -0.96
CA SER A 345 -11.97 -15.87 -1.41
C SER A 345 -10.48 -16.16 -1.26
N VAL A 346 -9.77 -16.14 -2.40
CA VAL A 346 -8.36 -16.55 -2.54
C VAL A 346 -7.40 -15.36 -2.43
N VAL A 347 -7.83 -14.21 -1.88
CA VAL A 347 -7.04 -12.98 -1.96
C VAL A 347 -6.58 -12.51 -0.60
N LEU A 348 -5.26 -12.35 -0.48
CA LEU A 348 -4.58 -11.87 0.71
C LEU A 348 -4.84 -10.36 0.91
N PRO A 349 -5.35 -9.93 2.08
CA PRO A 349 -5.51 -8.52 2.38
C PRO A 349 -4.18 -7.87 2.75
N TYR A 350 -4.03 -6.60 2.43
CA TYR A 350 -2.92 -5.79 2.89
C TYR A 350 -3.17 -5.33 4.33
N ILE A 351 -2.14 -5.42 5.17
CA ILE A 351 -2.22 -5.05 6.58
C ILE A 351 -1.51 -3.71 6.76
N MET A 352 -2.28 -2.66 7.05
CA MET A 352 -1.76 -1.33 7.36
C MET A 352 -1.11 -1.28 8.75
N SER A 353 -0.16 -0.37 8.98
CA SER A 353 0.46 -0.13 10.30
C SER A 353 -0.58 0.10 11.41
N SER A 354 -1.65 0.84 11.11
CA SER A 354 -2.75 1.09 12.06
C SER A 354 -3.50 -0.20 12.45
N THR A 355 -3.68 -1.12 11.50
CA THR A 355 -4.26 -2.43 11.75
C THR A 355 -3.31 -3.30 12.57
N LEU A 356 -2.02 -3.29 12.27
CA LEU A 356 -1.01 -4.03 13.06
C LEU A 356 -1.01 -3.58 14.52
N ARG A 357 -1.03 -2.28 14.77
CA ARG A 357 -1.08 -1.72 16.13
C ARG A 357 -2.33 -2.16 16.89
N ARG A 358 -3.50 -2.13 16.24
CA ARG A 358 -4.75 -2.58 16.88
C ARG A 358 -4.78 -4.09 17.17
N LEU A 359 -4.11 -4.89 16.35
CA LEU A 359 -4.09 -6.35 16.48
C LEU A 359 -3.03 -6.85 17.47
N SER A 360 -2.00 -6.04 17.78
CA SER A 360 -0.95 -6.41 18.71
C SER A 360 -1.45 -6.38 20.15
N VAL A 361 -1.13 -7.43 20.92
CA VAL A 361 -1.46 -7.50 22.35
C VAL A 361 -0.18 -7.62 23.15
N THR A 362 -0.03 -6.73 24.15
CA THR A 362 1.04 -6.82 25.13
C THR A 362 0.71 -7.95 26.10
N SER A 363 1.48 -9.04 26.05
CA SER A 363 1.33 -10.12 27.03
C SER A 363 2.11 -9.74 28.28
N VAL A 364 1.41 -9.32 29.33
CA VAL A 364 1.97 -9.37 30.68
C VAL A 364 2.01 -10.82 31.11
N ALA A 365 3.17 -11.30 31.56
CA ALA A 365 3.28 -12.63 32.15
C ALA A 365 2.44 -12.65 33.44
N SER A 366 1.20 -13.11 33.32
CA SER A 366 0.31 -13.39 34.44
C SER A 366 -0.40 -14.69 34.11
N SER A 367 0.07 -15.75 34.73
CA SER A 367 -0.53 -17.08 34.69
C SER A 367 -1.92 -17.05 35.32
N VAL A 368 -2.95 -16.74 34.53
CA VAL A 368 -4.34 -17.16 34.79
C VAL A 368 -5.06 -17.38 33.46
N VAL A 369 -5.57 -18.59 33.30
CA VAL A 369 -6.45 -18.99 32.19
C VAL A 369 -7.63 -18.02 32.14
N SER A 370 -7.82 -17.34 31.01
CA SER A 370 -9.05 -16.59 30.75
C SER A 370 -9.61 -17.02 29.39
N THR A 371 -10.73 -17.74 29.47
CA THR A 371 -11.56 -18.15 28.35
C THR A 371 -12.08 -16.92 27.61
N SER A 372 -11.88 -16.88 26.30
CA SER A 372 -12.45 -15.87 25.42
C SER A 372 -13.98 -15.93 25.45
N SER A 373 -14.63 -15.02 26.17
CA SER A 373 -16.03 -14.70 25.99
C SER A 373 -16.16 -13.67 24.88
N THR A 374 -16.60 -14.11 23.70
CA THR A 374 -17.08 -13.23 22.64
C THR A 374 -18.40 -12.61 23.10
N SER A 375 -18.38 -11.34 23.52
CA SER A 375 -19.59 -10.56 23.72
C SER A 375 -20.17 -10.18 22.34
N SER A 376 -21.27 -10.83 22.00
CA SER A 376 -22.14 -10.45 20.89
C SER A 376 -23.05 -9.32 21.33
N ASP A 377 -22.80 -8.09 20.85
CA ASP A 377 -23.77 -7.01 20.96
C ASP A 377 -24.81 -7.14 19.85
N SER A 378 -25.92 -7.78 20.20
CA SER A 378 -27.21 -7.64 19.55
C SER A 378 -28.13 -6.88 20.49
N ALA A 379 -28.44 -5.62 20.20
CA ALA A 379 -29.53 -4.90 20.86
C ALA A 379 -30.33 -4.09 19.83
N SER A 380 -31.38 -4.75 19.33
CA SER A 380 -32.55 -4.11 18.76
C SER A 380 -33.27 -3.33 19.86
N SER A 381 -33.54 -2.04 19.64
CA SER A 381 -34.50 -1.27 20.42
C SER A 381 -35.55 -0.65 19.49
N ARG A 382 -36.77 -1.20 19.55
CA ARG A 382 -38.01 -0.52 19.16
C ARG A 382 -38.48 0.36 20.33
N PRO A 383 -39.18 1.47 20.08
CA PRO A 383 -40.23 1.97 20.97
C PRO A 383 -41.61 1.59 20.44
N GLY A 384 -42.55 1.40 21.38
CA GLY A 384 -43.92 0.94 21.15
C GLY A 384 -44.89 2.05 20.70
N SER A 385 -45.83 1.60 19.86
CA SER A 385 -47.26 1.92 19.74
C SER A 385 -47.87 3.01 20.64
N ASP A 386 -48.54 3.96 20.00
CA ASP A 386 -49.89 4.43 20.36
C ASP A 386 -50.79 4.40 19.12
N GLY A 387 -52.02 3.90 19.28
CA GLY A 387 -52.92 3.51 18.20
C GLY A 387 -54.03 4.51 17.88
N SER A 388 -54.71 4.28 16.74
CA SER A 388 -56.17 4.27 16.52
C SER A 388 -56.49 4.33 15.01
N ILE A 389 -57.12 3.30 14.43
CA ILE A 389 -58.58 3.13 14.13
C ILE A 389 -58.93 3.46 12.65
N LEU A 390 -59.03 2.43 11.78
CA LEU A 390 -60.20 2.02 10.95
C LEU A 390 -59.81 1.12 9.74
N GLU A 391 -60.31 -0.11 9.84
CA GLU A 391 -60.79 -1.15 8.89
C GLU A 391 -60.84 -1.01 7.33
N PRO A 392 -61.06 -2.16 6.62
CA PRO A 392 -60.36 -2.53 5.38
C PRO A 392 -61.30 -2.70 4.17
N LEU A 393 -60.72 -2.94 2.98
CA LEU A 393 -61.38 -3.76 1.95
C LEU A 393 -60.39 -4.70 1.25
N LEU A 394 -60.79 -5.97 1.24
CA LEU A 394 -60.22 -7.12 0.55
C LEU A 394 -60.40 -7.00 -0.98
N GLU A 395 -59.50 -7.59 -1.76
CA GLU A 395 -59.95 -8.66 -2.66
C GLU A 395 -58.83 -9.63 -3.08
N ARG A 396 -59.24 -10.89 -3.09
CA ARG A 396 -58.50 -12.13 -3.27
C ARG A 396 -58.92 -12.68 -4.64
N ARG A 397 -57.99 -13.14 -5.48
CA ARG A 397 -58.28 -14.25 -6.39
C ARG A 397 -57.12 -15.23 -6.50
N ILE A 398 -57.49 -16.45 -6.14
CA ILE A 398 -56.83 -17.73 -6.39
C ILE A 398 -57.41 -18.24 -7.71
N SER A 399 -56.60 -18.88 -8.55
CA SER A 399 -57.07 -19.98 -9.40
C SER A 399 -55.95 -20.99 -9.63
N THR A 400 -56.26 -22.20 -9.23
CA THR A 400 -55.50 -23.46 -9.22
C THR A 400 -55.79 -24.32 -10.46
N SER A 401 -54.95 -25.36 -10.64
CA SER A 401 -55.20 -26.64 -11.34
C SER A 401 -54.97 -26.63 -12.87
N SER A 402 -54.36 -27.61 -13.54
CA SER A 402 -54.14 -29.06 -13.32
C SER A 402 -52.96 -29.54 -14.20
N ARG A 403 -51.96 -30.28 -13.70
CA ARG A 403 -51.82 -31.77 -13.65
C ARG A 403 -51.80 -32.50 -15.01
N ALA A 404 -50.66 -33.11 -15.34
CA ALA A 404 -50.57 -34.43 -15.99
C ALA A 404 -49.15 -35.04 -15.78
N GLU A 405 -49.13 -36.13 -15.02
CA GLU A 405 -48.19 -37.28 -14.99
C GLU A 405 -48.17 -37.98 -16.39
N GLU A 406 -47.23 -38.82 -16.87
CA GLU A 406 -46.36 -39.83 -16.27
C GLU A 406 -45.40 -40.44 -17.35
N LEU A 407 -44.24 -40.96 -16.91
CA LEU A 407 -43.46 -42.15 -17.36
C LEU A 407 -42.45 -42.17 -18.56
N PRO A 408 -41.45 -43.10 -18.51
CA PRO A 408 -40.12 -43.03 -19.15
C PRO A 408 -39.82 -44.19 -20.13
N MET A 409 -38.60 -44.22 -20.70
CA MET A 409 -37.70 -45.39 -20.90
C MET A 409 -36.64 -45.17 -22.00
N LYS A 410 -35.38 -45.58 -21.69
CA LYS A 410 -34.29 -46.25 -22.48
C LYS A 410 -34.08 -45.86 -23.96
N ASP A 411 -32.85 -45.75 -24.49
CA ASP A 411 -31.82 -46.80 -24.55
C ASP A 411 -30.47 -46.27 -25.09
N ASP A 412 -29.47 -47.14 -24.96
CA ASP A 412 -28.01 -47.07 -25.16
C ASP A 412 -27.42 -46.48 -26.47
N GLY A 413 -26.14 -46.14 -26.39
CA GLY A 413 -25.31 -45.79 -27.56
C GLY A 413 -23.84 -45.52 -27.21
N ASP A 414 -23.16 -46.53 -26.67
CA ASP A 414 -21.72 -46.57 -26.41
C ASP A 414 -20.92 -46.50 -27.73
N ASN A 415 -19.88 -45.65 -27.82
CA ASN A 415 -18.78 -45.89 -28.75
C ASN A 415 -17.49 -45.18 -28.30
N ARG A 416 -16.68 -45.93 -27.54
CA ARG A 416 -15.25 -45.70 -27.36
C ARG A 416 -14.48 -46.13 -28.61
N ILE A 417 -13.70 -45.23 -29.23
CA ILE A 417 -12.39 -45.61 -29.78
C ILE A 417 -11.33 -44.58 -29.38
N SER A 418 -10.30 -45.15 -28.77
CA SER A 418 -9.10 -44.60 -28.18
C SER A 418 -7.97 -44.31 -29.18
N LYS A 419 -6.93 -43.61 -28.67
CA LYS A 419 -5.51 -43.55 -29.10
C LYS A 419 -5.18 -42.41 -30.10
N LEU A 420 -4.09 -41.66 -30.02
CA LEU A 420 -2.80 -41.83 -29.35
C LEU A 420 -2.04 -40.48 -29.24
N LYS A 421 -1.22 -40.40 -28.19
CA LYS A 421 -0.14 -39.44 -27.86
C LYS A 421 0.52 -38.69 -29.04
N ARG A 422 0.81 -37.40 -28.84
CA ARG A 422 2.19 -36.87 -28.92
C ARG A 422 2.36 -35.59 -28.10
N LYS A 423 3.40 -35.63 -27.28
CA LYS A 423 3.94 -34.57 -26.44
C LYS A 423 5.23 -34.17 -27.13
N GLU A 424 5.39 -32.90 -27.49
CA GLU A 424 6.70 -32.37 -27.89
C GLU A 424 6.88 -30.97 -27.30
N TRP A 425 7.98 -30.84 -26.58
CA TRP A 425 8.56 -29.63 -26.02
C TRP A 425 9.69 -29.18 -26.96
N SER A 426 10.09 -27.91 -26.85
CA SER A 426 11.31 -27.24 -27.38
C SER A 426 11.07 -26.37 -28.63
N ILE A 427 11.69 -25.20 -28.82
CA ILE A 427 12.67 -24.41 -28.05
C ILE A 427 12.60 -22.96 -28.58
N SER A 428 12.86 -21.99 -27.69
CA SER A 428 13.05 -20.58 -28.01
C SER A 428 14.24 -20.35 -28.95
N LYS A 429 14.04 -19.57 -30.02
CA LYS A 429 15.13 -19.01 -30.83
C LYS A 429 15.54 -17.65 -30.26
N SER A 430 16.62 -17.63 -29.49
CA SER A 430 17.37 -16.41 -29.20
C SER A 430 18.78 -16.76 -28.73
N GLN A 431 19.69 -16.90 -29.70
CA GLN A 431 21.10 -16.48 -29.66
C GLN A 431 21.87 -17.12 -30.83
N VAL A 432 22.64 -16.30 -31.56
CA VAL A 432 24.01 -16.52 -32.07
C VAL A 432 24.22 -15.62 -33.31
N ILE A 433 25.20 -14.72 -33.20
CA ILE A 433 26.30 -14.34 -34.13
C ILE A 433 27.04 -13.23 -33.35
N VAL A 434 28.13 -13.47 -32.62
CA VAL A 434 29.52 -13.87 -32.98
C VAL A 434 30.30 -12.74 -33.67
N GLU A 435 31.28 -12.25 -32.91
CA GLU A 435 32.45 -11.48 -33.33
C GLU A 435 33.29 -12.22 -34.40
N LYS A 436 33.84 -11.48 -35.36
CA LYS A 436 35.26 -11.48 -35.77
C LYS A 436 35.46 -10.70 -37.07
N GLU A 437 36.18 -9.58 -37.00
CA GLU A 437 37.56 -9.40 -37.49
C GLU A 437 38.08 -8.02 -37.11
#